data_AF-A0A4R4LWA4-F1
#
_entry.id   AF-A0A4R4LWA4-F1
#
_cell.length_a   1.000
_cell.length_b   1.000
_cell.length_c   1.000
_cell.angle_alpha   90.00
_cell.angle_beta   90.00
_cell.angle_gamma   90.00
#
_symmetry.space_group_name_H-M   'P 1'
#
loop_
_entity.id
_entity.type
_entity.pdbx_description
1 polymer ?
#
loop_
_entity_poly.entity_id
_entity_poly.type
_entity_poly.pdbx_seq_one_letter_code
_entity_poly.pdbx_strand_id
1 'polypeptide(L)'
;MNARDVELRLLADLRASLLGLGLAVRLDEAMPGLLVATANPGLFVWVFVAASGRTFTWRRDDSKHPVDDVPGAAGKVARFVNAQAGQLNGSANDHFD
;
A
#
# COMPACT_ATOMS: atom_id res chain seq x y z
N MET A 1 12.10 -21.54 -8.72
CA MET A 1 11.25 -20.35 -8.67
C MET A 1 12.17 -19.15 -8.81
N ASN A 2 11.93 -18.28 -9.79
CA ASN A 2 12.81 -17.13 -10.03
C ASN A 2 12.41 -15.94 -9.11
N ALA A 3 13.22 -14.88 -9.05
CA ALA A 3 12.95 -13.73 -8.18
C ALA A 3 11.61 -13.03 -8.49
N ARG A 4 11.21 -13.03 -9.77
CA ARG A 4 9.96 -12.44 -10.26
C ARG A 4 8.74 -13.20 -9.74
N ASP A 5 8.78 -14.53 -9.75
CA ASP A 5 7.72 -15.39 -9.22
C ASP A 5 7.54 -15.17 -7.71
N VAL A 6 8.66 -15.04 -6.98
CA VAL A 6 8.64 -14.77 -5.53
C VAL A 6 8.02 -13.40 -5.25
N GLU A 7 8.43 -12.38 -5.99
CA GLU A 7 7.87 -11.03 -5.89
C GLU A 7 6.35 -11.01 -6.15
N LEU A 8 5.89 -11.64 -7.24
CA LEU A 8 4.47 -11.73 -7.56
C LEU A 8 3.67 -12.44 -6.46
N ARG A 9 4.24 -13.49 -5.86
CA ARG A 9 3.60 -14.20 -4.76
C ARG A 9 3.48 -13.34 -3.52
N LEU A 10 4.55 -12.63 -3.13
CA LEU A 10 4.53 -11.69 -2.00
C LEU A 10 3.48 -10.59 -2.20
N LEU A 11 3.38 -10.05 -3.42
CA LEU A 11 2.37 -9.04 -3.76
C LEU A 11 0.96 -9.63 -3.74
N ALA A 12 0.76 -10.87 -4.19
CA ALA A 12 -0.53 -11.55 -4.13
C ALA A 12 -0.99 -11.80 -2.68
N ASP A 13 -0.09 -12.23 -1.80
CA ASP A 13 -0.37 -12.46 -0.38
C ASP A 13 -0.74 -11.13 0.34
N LEU A 14 0.01 -10.06 0.05
CA LEU A 14 -0.31 -8.73 0.56
C LEU A 14 -1.65 -8.21 0.01
N ARG A 15 -1.92 -8.42 -1.28
CA ARG A 15 -3.20 -8.05 -1.90
C ARG A 15 -4.37 -8.74 -1.21
N ALA A 16 -4.28 -10.03 -0.93
CA ALA A 16 -5.33 -10.77 -0.22
C ALA A 16 -5.60 -10.17 1.17
N SER A 17 -4.54 -9.80 1.90
CA SER A 17 -4.68 -9.16 3.22
C SER A 17 -5.32 -7.77 3.14
N LEU A 18 -4.95 -6.94 2.16
CA LEU A 18 -5.54 -5.62 1.94
C LEU A 18 -7.03 -5.70 1.53
N LEU A 19 -7.39 -6.67 0.69
CA LEU A 19 -8.78 -6.96 0.34
C LEU A 19 -9.58 -7.39 1.59
N GLY A 20 -8.98 -8.20 2.46
CA GLY A 20 -9.57 -8.60 3.75
C GLY A 20 -9.85 -7.42 4.69
N LEU A 21 -9.12 -6.31 4.54
CA LEU A 21 -9.35 -5.05 5.26
C LEU A 21 -10.36 -4.12 4.56
N GLY A 22 -10.96 -4.55 3.45
CA GLY A 22 -11.95 -3.78 2.69
C GLY A 22 -11.36 -2.74 1.75
N LEU A 23 -10.05 -2.77 1.49
CA LEU A 23 -9.42 -1.84 0.56
C LEU A 23 -9.55 -2.32 -0.89
N ALA A 24 -9.82 -1.40 -1.80
CA ALA A 24 -9.75 -1.68 -3.22
C ALA A 24 -8.29 -1.69 -3.68
N VAL A 25 -7.82 -2.84 -4.16
CA VAL A 25 -6.42 -3.05 -4.57
C VAL A 25 -6.30 -3.87 -5.85
N ARG A 26 -5.42 -3.43 -6.75
CA ARG A 26 -5.10 -4.10 -8.02
C ARG A 26 -3.62 -4.45 -8.07
N LEU A 27 -3.29 -5.62 -8.63
CA LEU A 27 -1.92 -6.00 -8.97
C LEU A 27 -1.62 -5.53 -10.39
N ASP A 28 -0.45 -4.92 -10.58
CA ASP A 28 0.15 -4.68 -11.89
C ASP A 28 1.28 -5.70 -12.08
N GLU A 29 1.18 -6.52 -13.13
CA GLU A 29 2.16 -7.56 -13.46
C GLU A 29 3.22 -7.08 -14.46
N ALA A 30 2.99 -5.99 -15.19
CA ALA A 30 3.99 -5.42 -16.10
C ALA A 30 5.03 -4.63 -15.30
N MET A 31 4.56 -3.84 -14.32
CA MET A 31 5.39 -3.22 -13.29
C MET A 31 4.98 -3.76 -11.91
N PRO A 32 5.73 -4.70 -11.33
CA PRO A 32 5.27 -5.53 -10.22
C PRO A 32 4.94 -4.72 -8.97
N GLY A 33 3.67 -4.47 -8.74
CA GLY A 33 3.24 -3.63 -7.62
C GLY A 33 1.74 -3.66 -7.39
N LEU A 34 1.34 -3.19 -6.21
CA LEU A 34 -0.06 -3.03 -5.85
C LEU A 34 -0.47 -1.57 -5.97
N LEU A 35 -1.56 -1.31 -6.67
CA LEU A 35 -2.25 -0.03 -6.67
C LEU A 35 -3.38 -0.11 -5.65
N VAL A 36 -3.20 0.58 -4.51
CA VAL A 36 -4.22 0.69 -3.46
C VAL A 36 -4.98 1.99 -3.66
N ALA A 37 -6.30 1.89 -3.87
CA ALA A 37 -7.14 3.06 -4.06
C ALA A 37 -7.17 3.91 -2.79
N THR A 38 -7.20 5.22 -2.97
CA THR A 38 -7.39 6.18 -1.87
C THR A 38 -8.82 6.73 -1.87
N ALA A 39 -9.16 7.54 -0.86
CA ALA A 39 -10.42 8.27 -0.85
C ALA A 39 -10.53 9.31 -1.98
N ASN A 40 -9.42 9.67 -2.64
CA ASN A 40 -9.42 10.55 -3.80
C ASN A 40 -9.48 9.70 -5.10
N PRO A 41 -10.58 9.76 -5.86
CA PRO A 41 -10.72 9.02 -7.11
C PRO A 41 -9.56 9.29 -8.08
N GLY A 42 -8.95 8.23 -8.60
CA GLY A 42 -7.82 8.33 -9.53
C GLY A 42 -6.45 8.48 -8.88
N LEU A 43 -6.37 8.68 -7.56
CA LEU A 43 -5.11 8.61 -6.81
C LEU A 43 -4.92 7.26 -6.15
N PHE A 44 -3.71 6.72 -6.31
CA PHE A 44 -3.32 5.41 -5.79
C PHE A 44 -2.05 5.50 -4.96
N VAL A 45 -1.99 4.68 -3.91
CA VAL A 45 -0.74 4.35 -3.23
C VAL A 45 -0.16 3.12 -3.91
N TRP A 46 1.05 3.27 -4.43
CA TRP A 46 1.81 2.15 -4.99
C TRP A 46 2.56 1.43 -3.90
N VAL A 47 2.41 0.10 -3.82
CA VAL A 47 3.18 -0.76 -2.93
C VAL A 47 4.04 -1.72 -3.75
N PHE A 48 5.34 -1.74 -3.48
CA PHE A 48 6.33 -2.57 -4.19
C PHE A 48 7.04 -3.51 -3.21
N VAL A 49 7.64 -4.58 -3.72
CA VAL A 49 8.71 -5.30 -3.02
C VAL A 49 10.02 -4.59 -3.33
N ALA A 50 10.80 -4.23 -2.31
CA ALA A 50 12.11 -3.62 -2.50
C ALA A 50 13.06 -4.57 -3.27
N ALA A 51 14.06 -4.03 -3.96
CA ALA A 51 15.03 -4.82 -4.73
C ALA A 51 15.75 -5.91 -3.90
N SER A 52 15.81 -5.78 -2.57
CA SER A 52 16.34 -6.80 -1.66
C SER A 52 15.43 -8.03 -1.49
N GLY A 53 14.17 -7.94 -1.89
CA GLY A 53 13.14 -8.96 -1.66
C GLY A 53 12.63 -9.04 -0.21
N ARG A 54 13.08 -8.15 0.69
CA ARG A 54 12.88 -8.29 2.15
C ARG A 54 11.82 -7.38 2.74
N THR A 55 11.42 -6.32 2.04
CA THR A 55 10.44 -5.36 2.55
C THR A 55 9.45 -4.94 1.49
N PHE A 56 8.20 -4.77 1.88
CA PHE A 56 7.23 -3.97 1.15
C PHE A 56 7.51 -2.48 1.34
N THR A 57 7.26 -1.65 0.33
CA THR A 57 7.50 -0.19 0.37
C THR A 57 6.43 0.59 -0.39
N TRP A 58 5.98 1.74 0.12
CA TRP A 58 4.89 2.52 -0.52
C TRP A 58 5.01 4.05 -0.47
N ARG A 59 6.12 4.57 0.07
CA ARG A 59 6.53 5.98 0.06
C ARG A 59 8.06 6.03 0.24
N ARG A 60 8.65 7.23 0.20
CA ARG A 60 10.06 7.41 0.59
C ARG A 60 10.23 7.38 2.11
N ASP A 61 11.45 7.03 2.52
CA ASP A 61 12.01 7.03 3.88
C ASP A 61 11.48 5.97 4.85
N ASP A 62 10.31 6.19 5.46
CA ASP A 62 9.81 5.41 6.60
C ASP A 62 8.79 4.31 6.23
N SER A 63 8.29 4.37 5.00
CA SER A 63 7.18 3.54 4.53
C SER A 63 7.70 2.20 4.02
N LYS A 64 8.22 1.41 4.96
CA LYS A 64 8.73 0.05 4.74
C LYS A 64 8.18 -0.90 5.80
N HIS A 65 7.93 -2.14 5.40
CA HIS A 65 7.58 -3.21 6.34
C HIS A 65 8.16 -4.55 5.87
N PRO A 66 8.64 -5.42 6.77
CA PRO A 66 9.11 -6.76 6.40
C PRO A 66 8.08 -7.59 5.63
N VAL A 67 8.54 -8.43 4.69
CA VAL A 67 7.66 -9.28 3.87
C VAL A 67 7.13 -10.51 4.61
N ASP A 68 7.76 -10.89 5.72
CA ASP A 68 7.36 -12.00 6.59
C ASP A 68 6.21 -11.64 7.53
N ASP A 69 5.87 -10.35 7.66
CA ASP A 69 4.71 -9.84 8.40
C ASP A 69 3.71 -9.16 7.44
N VAL A 70 3.09 -9.97 6.58
CA VAL A 70 2.07 -9.51 5.62
C VAL A 70 0.88 -8.82 6.30
N PRO A 71 0.28 -9.35 7.39
CA PRO A 71 -0.82 -8.67 8.08
C PRO A 71 -0.41 -7.30 8.65
N GLY A 72 0.79 -7.20 9.23
CA GLY A 72 1.32 -5.94 9.73
C GLY A 72 1.59 -4.93 8.60
N ALA A 73 2.10 -5.38 7.45
CA ALA A 73 2.27 -4.55 6.26
C ALA A 73 0.92 -3.99 5.78
N ALA A 74 -0.08 -4.87 5.64
CA ALA A 74 -1.42 -4.49 5.22
C ALA A 74 -2.04 -3.45 6.18
N GLY A 75 -1.89 -3.67 7.50
CA GLY A 75 -2.37 -2.73 8.51
C GLY A 75 -1.70 -1.36 8.44
N LYS A 76 -0.40 -1.29 8.17
CA LYS A 76 0.31 -0.01 7.99
C LYS A 76 -0.12 0.72 6.72
N VAL A 77 -0.25 0.01 5.60
CA VAL A 77 -0.74 0.59 4.34
C VAL A 77 -2.17 1.10 4.51
N ALA A 78 -3.05 0.34 5.17
CA ALA A 78 -4.42 0.75 5.43
C ALA A 78 -4.51 2.02 6.29
N ARG A 79 -3.73 2.08 7.37
CA ARG A 79 -3.63 3.29 8.21
C ARG A 79 -3.15 4.49 7.40
N PHE A 80 -2.15 4.29 6.55
CA PHE A 80 -1.61 5.35 5.70
C PHE A 80 -2.66 5.90 4.72
N VAL A 81 -3.36 5.02 4.00
CA VAL A 81 -4.41 5.40 3.04
C VAL A 81 -5.56 6.14 3.75
N ASN A 82 -5.97 5.66 4.93
CA ASN A 82 -7.04 6.29 5.70
C ASN A 82 -6.61 7.64 6.32
N ALA A 83 -5.35 7.78 6.75
CA ALA A 83 -4.82 9.04 7.26
C ALA A 83 -4.80 10.13 6.17
N GLN A 84 -4.49 9.77 4.93
CA GLN A 84 -4.59 10.72 3.81
C GLN A 84 -6.02 11.21 3.59
N ALA A 85 -7.04 10.37 3.80
CA ALA A 85 -8.43 10.81 3.77
C ALA A 85 -8.75 11.80 4.91
N GLY A 86 -8.22 11.55 6.12
CA GLY A 86 -8.42 12.42 7.29
C GLY A 86 -7.77 13.80 7.16
N GLN A 87 -6.56 13.89 6.59
CA GLN A 87 -5.90 15.19 6.36
C GLN A 87 -6.67 16.08 5.38
N LEU A 88 -7.37 15.50 4.41
CA LEU A 88 -8.18 16.24 3.45
C LEU A 88 -9.51 16.71 4.04
N ASN A 89 -10.12 15.93 4.94
CA ASN A 89 -11.32 16.34 5.67
C ASN A 89 -11.02 17.44 6.71
N GLY A 90 -9.79 17.50 7.23
CA GLY A 90 -9.36 18.51 8.21
C GLY A 90 -9.05 19.89 7.61
N SER A 91 -8.67 19.98 6.33
CA SER A 91 -8.31 21.27 5.70
C SER A 91 -9.50 22.16 5.29
N ALA A 92 -10.75 21.69 5.41
CA ALA A 92 -11.92 22.48 5.05
C ALA A 92 -12.45 23.39 6.18
N ASN A 93 -11.94 23.26 7.42
CA ASN A 93 -12.47 23.97 8.58
C ASN A 93 -11.52 25.03 9.19
N ASP A 94 -10.33 25.22 8.64
CA ASP A 94 -9.42 26.28 9.11
C ASP A 94 -9.65 27.57 8.30
N HIS A 95 -10.87 28.11 8.37
CA HIS A 95 -11.12 29.52 8.07
C HIS A 95 -10.90 30.28 9.38
N PHE A 96 -9.74 30.92 9.50
CA PHE A 96 -9.46 31.83 10.61
C PHE A 96 -10.32 33.10 10.47
N ASP A 97 -11.08 33.42 11.52
CA ASP A 97 -11.63 34.75 11.80
C ASP A 97 -10.53 35.84 11.84
#